data_AF-A0A8I0JL27-F1
#
_entry.id   AF-A0A8I0JL27-F1
#
_cell.length_a   1.000
_cell.length_b   1.000
_cell.length_c   1.000
_cell.angle_alpha   90.00
_cell.angle_beta   90.00
_cell.angle_gamma   90.00
#
_symmetry.space_group_name_H-M   'P 1'
#
loop_
_entity.id
_entity.type
_entity.pdbx_description
1 polymer ?
#
loop_
_entity_poly.entity_id
_entity_poly.type
_entity_poly.pdbx_seq_one_letter_code
_entity_poly.pdbx_strand_id
1 'polypeptide(L)'
;MPWNVDNAVATLQTNARASSAGYCARYVRDAIGAGGIALQRTRDAKDYGTSLVAAGFTRYDAMPEGGYKKGDVAVMQGFTSSPAGHMQMFDGSVWISDFKQNGFWAGPGYRTHKPAFKIYRHP
;
A
#
# COMPACT_ATOMS: atom_id res chain seq x y z
N MET A 1 -1.41 -9.75 19.19
CA MET A 1 -0.18 -10.10 18.46
C MET A 1 0.49 -8.79 18.06
N PRO A 2 1.80 -8.61 18.30
CA PRO A 2 2.49 -7.41 17.84
C PRO A 2 2.59 -7.41 16.31
N TRP A 3 2.60 -6.22 15.72
CA TRP A 3 2.85 -6.00 14.30
C TRP A 3 4.23 -6.53 13.89
N ASN A 4 4.29 -7.40 12.89
CA ASN A 4 5.53 -7.91 12.31
C ASN A 4 5.67 -7.43 10.87
N VAL A 5 6.42 -6.34 10.69
CA VAL A 5 6.68 -5.72 9.39
C VAL A 5 7.46 -6.63 8.45
N ASP A 6 8.37 -7.46 8.98
CA ASP A 6 9.19 -8.35 8.17
C ASP A 6 8.34 -9.45 7.53
N ASN A 7 7.42 -10.05 8.28
CA ASN A 7 6.47 -11.03 7.76
C ASN A 7 5.53 -10.42 6.74
N ALA A 8 5.05 -9.18 6.97
CA ALA A 8 4.20 -8.49 6.01
C ALA A 8 4.92 -8.26 4.68
N VAL A 9 6.13 -7.71 4.73
CA VAL A 9 6.95 -7.44 3.55
C VAL A 9 7.34 -8.74 2.84
N ALA A 10 7.76 -9.77 3.57
CA ALA A 10 8.10 -11.06 2.99
C ALA A 10 6.92 -11.68 2.24
N THR A 11 5.72 -11.65 2.85
CA THR A 11 4.48 -12.13 2.20
C THR A 11 4.20 -11.36 0.92
N LEU A 12 4.37 -10.04 0.93
CA LEU A 12 4.15 -9.19 -0.23
C LEU A 12 5.16 -9.47 -1.34
N GLN A 13 6.44 -9.65 -0.99
CA GLN A 13 7.51 -9.99 -1.92
C GLN A 13 7.32 -11.36 -2.57
N THR A 14 6.96 -12.37 -1.78
CA THR A 14 6.70 -13.74 -2.27
C THR A 14 5.50 -13.79 -3.21
N ASN A 15 4.46 -13.02 -2.91
CA ASN A 15 3.22 -13.03 -3.71
C ASN A 15 3.29 -12.10 -4.93
N ALA A 16 4.28 -11.19 -5.00
CA ALA A 16 4.40 -10.24 -6.10
C ALA A 16 4.47 -10.93 -7.47
N ARG A 17 3.57 -10.54 -8.36
CA ARG A 17 3.52 -11.02 -9.74
C ARG A 17 4.52 -10.26 -10.62
N ALA A 18 4.76 -10.79 -11.83
CA ALA A 18 5.58 -10.13 -12.85
C ALA A 18 4.96 -8.80 -13.34
N SER A 19 3.64 -8.66 -13.27
CA SER A 19 2.90 -7.46 -13.66
C SER A 19 1.61 -7.32 -12.84
N SER A 20 0.98 -6.14 -12.90
CA SER A 20 -0.27 -5.90 -12.17
C SER A 20 -1.36 -6.88 -12.59
N ALA A 21 -2.07 -7.42 -11.61
CA ALA A 21 -3.25 -8.25 -11.78
C ALA A 21 -4.54 -7.52 -11.39
N GLY A 22 -4.47 -6.23 -11.06
CA GLY A 22 -5.63 -5.44 -10.62
C GLY A 22 -6.10 -5.76 -9.19
N TYR A 23 -5.26 -6.41 -8.38
CA TYR A 23 -5.63 -6.86 -7.03
C TYR A 23 -4.76 -6.23 -5.94
N CYS A 24 -4.15 -5.06 -6.19
CA CYS A 24 -3.26 -4.36 -5.27
C CYS A 24 -3.79 -4.29 -3.83
N ALA A 25 -5.05 -3.90 -3.65
CA ALA A 25 -5.69 -3.81 -2.35
C ALA A 25 -5.72 -5.14 -1.58
N ARG A 26 -5.98 -6.24 -2.28
CA ARG A 26 -6.02 -7.58 -1.70
C ARG A 26 -4.63 -8.01 -1.24
N TYR A 27 -3.62 -7.86 -2.09
CA TYR A 27 -2.26 -8.31 -1.82
C TYR A 27 -1.65 -7.59 -0.62
N VAL A 28 -1.81 -6.26 -0.56
CA VAL A 28 -1.33 -5.47 0.57
C VAL A 28 -2.12 -5.79 1.85
N ARG A 29 -3.44 -5.98 1.78
CA ARG A 29 -4.23 -6.42 2.94
C ARG A 29 -3.74 -7.78 3.47
N ASP A 30 -3.56 -8.75 2.58
CA ASP A 30 -3.16 -10.11 2.97
C ASP A 30 -1.74 -10.11 3.56
N ALA A 31 -0.83 -9.27 3.04
CA ALA A 31 0.47 -9.01 3.64
C ALA A 31 0.37 -8.41 5.05
N ILE A 32 -0.46 -7.38 5.26
CA ILE A 32 -0.69 -6.79 6.59
C ILE A 32 -1.28 -7.84 7.55
N GLY A 33 -2.17 -8.70 7.06
CA GLY A 33 -2.70 -9.85 7.77
C GLY A 33 -1.62 -10.84 8.22
N ALA A 34 -0.67 -11.18 7.35
CA ALA A 34 0.48 -12.02 7.68
C ALA A 34 1.43 -11.35 8.69
N GLY A 35 1.46 -10.01 8.71
CA GLY A 35 2.11 -9.21 9.75
C GLY A 35 1.36 -9.16 11.08
N GLY A 36 0.19 -9.80 11.19
CA GLY A 36 -0.58 -9.92 12.42
C GLY A 36 -1.68 -8.87 12.62
N ILE A 37 -1.93 -8.00 11.62
CA ILE A 37 -3.00 -6.99 11.68
C ILE A 37 -4.12 -7.35 10.71
N ALA A 38 -5.34 -7.50 11.22
CA ALA A 38 -6.52 -7.67 10.39
C ALA A 38 -7.11 -6.31 10.00
N LEU A 39 -7.15 -6.02 8.70
CA LEU A 39 -7.85 -4.85 8.17
C LEU A 39 -9.29 -5.19 7.80
N GLN A 40 -10.19 -4.25 8.04
CA GLN A 40 -11.53 -4.27 7.48
C GLN A 40 -11.44 -4.18 5.96
N ARG A 41 -12.12 -5.10 5.27
CA ARG A 41 -12.09 -5.15 3.82
C ARG A 41 -12.93 -4.04 3.22
N THR A 42 -12.35 -3.27 2.32
CA THR A 42 -13.09 -2.36 1.44
C THR A 42 -13.16 -2.94 0.02
N ARG A 43 -14.00 -2.32 -0.82
CA ARG A 43 -14.10 -2.68 -2.24
C ARG A 43 -12.90 -2.16 -3.03
N ASP A 44 -12.61 -0.87 -2.87
CA ASP A 44 -11.59 -0.16 -3.66
C ASP A 44 -10.36 0.19 -2.82
N ALA A 45 -9.21 0.27 -3.48
CA ALA A 45 -7.93 0.57 -2.84
C ALA A 45 -7.95 1.96 -2.18
N LYS A 46 -8.54 2.96 -2.86
CA LYS A 46 -8.65 4.34 -2.36
C LYS A 46 -9.35 4.49 -1.02
N ASP A 47 -10.17 3.51 -0.62
CA ASP A 47 -11.02 3.56 0.57
C ASP A 47 -10.36 2.91 1.81
N TYR A 48 -9.18 2.30 1.67
CA TYR A 48 -8.52 1.57 2.76
C TYR A 48 -8.02 2.47 3.91
N GLY A 49 -7.97 3.79 3.73
CA GLY A 49 -7.42 4.71 4.71
C GLY A 49 -8.08 4.62 6.09
N THR A 50 -9.41 4.53 6.14
CA THR A 50 -10.15 4.40 7.41
C THR A 50 -9.84 3.08 8.10
N SER A 51 -9.72 1.99 7.35
CA SER A 51 -9.35 0.68 7.93
C SER A 51 -7.93 0.67 8.47
N LEU A 52 -6.98 1.34 7.81
CA LEU A 52 -5.59 1.41 8.28
C LEU A 52 -5.50 2.20 9.59
N VAL A 53 -6.17 3.35 9.67
CA VAL A 53 -6.21 4.16 10.90
C VAL A 53 -6.88 3.41 12.04
N ALA A 54 -8.01 2.74 11.79
CA ALA A 54 -8.68 1.91 12.79
C ALA A 54 -7.82 0.75 13.31
N ALA A 55 -6.86 0.30 12.48
CA ALA A 55 -5.90 -0.74 12.83
C ALA A 55 -4.60 -0.22 13.47
N GLY A 56 -4.54 1.07 13.85
CA GLY A 56 -3.42 1.65 14.58
C GLY A 56 -2.32 2.28 13.71
N PHE A 57 -2.52 2.38 12.38
CA PHE A 57 -1.58 3.10 11.53
C PHE A 57 -1.73 4.61 11.70
N THR A 58 -0.60 5.30 11.82
CA THR A 58 -0.54 6.76 11.76
C THR A 58 -0.60 7.21 10.31
N ARG A 59 -1.53 8.13 10.02
CA ARG A 59 -1.71 8.74 8.69
C ARG A 59 -0.82 9.96 8.53
N TYR A 60 -0.16 10.04 7.38
CA TYR A 60 0.57 11.21 6.90
C TYR A 60 -0.07 11.68 5.60
N ASP A 61 -0.37 12.97 5.51
CA ASP A 61 -1.03 13.55 4.33
C ASP A 61 -0.05 13.80 3.15
N ALA A 62 1.24 13.51 3.34
CA ALA A 62 2.28 13.51 2.32
C ALA A 62 3.40 12.51 2.69
N MET A 63 4.52 12.54 1.96
CA MET A 63 5.73 11.81 2.36
C MET A 63 6.17 12.23 3.77
N PRO A 64 6.37 11.29 4.72
CA PRO A 64 6.82 11.63 6.06
C PRO A 64 8.20 12.28 6.07
N GLU A 65 8.49 13.06 7.11
CA GLU A 65 9.85 13.53 7.37
C GLU A 65 10.80 12.33 7.56
N GLY A 66 12.00 12.43 6.98
CA GLY A 66 12.94 11.31 6.90
C GLY A 66 12.61 10.26 5.84
N GLY A 67 11.57 10.49 5.02
CA GLY A 67 11.24 9.65 3.87
C GLY A 67 10.43 8.40 4.22
N TYR A 68 10.38 7.48 3.25
CA TYR A 68 9.65 6.22 3.37
C TYR A 68 10.44 5.21 4.20
N LYS A 69 9.71 4.46 5.04
CA LYS A 69 10.25 3.38 5.86
C LYS A 69 9.59 2.06 5.49
N LYS A 70 10.32 0.97 5.70
CA LYS A 70 9.81 -0.39 5.50
C LYS A 70 8.47 -0.55 6.22
N GLY A 71 7.48 -1.09 5.52
CA GLY A 71 6.11 -1.26 6.01
C GLY A 71 5.18 -0.07 5.78
N ASP A 72 5.67 1.07 5.30
CA ASP A 72 4.82 2.18 4.91
C ASP A 72 3.82 1.73 3.84
N VAL A 73 2.55 2.03 4.06
CA VAL A 73 1.49 1.77 3.10
C VAL A 73 1.09 3.09 2.44
N ALA A 74 1.15 3.17 1.11
CA ALA A 74 0.60 4.30 0.38
C ALA A 74 -0.77 3.94 -0.20
N VAL A 75 -1.74 4.83 0.00
CA VAL A 75 -3.06 4.76 -0.64
C VAL A 75 -3.22 5.97 -1.55
N MET A 76 -3.37 5.71 -2.84
CA MET A 76 -3.55 6.71 -3.89
C MET A 76 -5.00 6.75 -4.33
N GLN A 77 -5.52 7.96 -4.53
CA GLN A 77 -6.86 8.15 -5.08
C GLN A 77 -6.93 7.72 -6.55
N GLY A 78 -8.15 7.43 -6.99
CA GLY A 78 -8.41 7.06 -8.37
C GLY A 78 -8.50 8.25 -9.32
N PHE A 79 -8.47 7.96 -10.61
CA PHE A 79 -8.75 8.89 -11.71
C PHE A 79 -9.57 8.15 -12.79
N THR A 80 -9.98 8.84 -13.86
CA THR A 80 -10.97 8.33 -14.84
C THR A 80 -10.69 6.90 -15.33
N SER A 81 -9.45 6.57 -15.69
CA SER A 81 -9.08 5.22 -16.15
C SER A 81 -8.60 4.27 -15.06
N SER A 82 -8.54 4.71 -13.80
CA SER A 82 -8.23 3.88 -12.62
C SER A 82 -9.06 4.34 -11.42
N PRO A 83 -10.40 4.15 -11.44
CA PRO A 83 -11.29 4.76 -10.44
C PRO A 83 -11.16 4.13 -9.04
N ALA A 84 -10.70 2.88 -8.95
CA ALA A 84 -10.51 2.17 -7.69
C ALA A 84 -9.31 2.69 -6.87
N GLY A 85 -8.47 3.55 -7.46
CA GLY A 85 -7.21 3.98 -6.85
C GLY A 85 -6.19 2.86 -6.76
N HIS A 86 -5.15 3.06 -5.94
CA HIS A 86 -4.06 2.11 -5.78
C HIS A 86 -3.56 2.03 -4.35
N MET A 87 -3.16 0.84 -3.92
CA MET A 87 -2.55 0.61 -2.61
C MET A 87 -1.27 -0.21 -2.76
N GLN A 88 -0.22 0.20 -2.06
CA GLN A 88 1.12 -0.37 -2.14
C GLN A 88 1.83 -0.25 -0.80
N MET A 89 2.81 -1.09 -0.53
CA MET A 89 3.65 -1.04 0.66
C MET A 89 5.13 -0.97 0.28
N PHE A 90 5.91 -0.21 1.04
CA PHE A 90 7.34 -0.08 0.85
C PHE A 90 8.10 -1.22 1.54
N ASP A 91 8.93 -1.94 0.81
CA ASP A 91 9.70 -3.07 1.37
C ASP A 91 11.01 -2.64 2.06
N GLY A 92 11.32 -1.34 2.03
CA GLY A 92 12.58 -0.75 2.49
C GLY A 92 13.46 -0.24 1.33
N SER A 93 13.19 -0.68 0.11
CA SER A 93 13.94 -0.31 -1.11
C SER A 93 13.01 0.06 -2.27
N VAL A 94 11.98 -0.73 -2.51
CA VAL A 94 11.00 -0.56 -3.59
C VAL A 94 9.58 -0.64 -3.06
N TRP A 95 8.67 -0.09 -3.85
CA TRP A 95 7.25 -0.21 -3.60
C TRP A 95 6.68 -1.47 -4.23
N ILE A 96 5.84 -2.17 -3.49
CA ILE A 96 5.21 -3.42 -3.92
C ILE A 96 3.71 -3.34 -3.67
N SER A 97 2.91 -3.82 -4.62
CA SER A 97 1.47 -3.98 -4.48
C SER A 97 1.10 -5.43 -4.77
N ASP A 98 0.42 -5.72 -5.88
CA ASP A 98 0.32 -7.05 -6.46
C ASP A 98 1.52 -7.38 -7.37
N PHE A 99 2.41 -6.42 -7.61
CA PHE A 99 3.67 -6.55 -8.34
C PHE A 99 4.72 -5.56 -7.80
N LYS A 100 6.00 -5.77 -8.14
CA LYS A 100 7.09 -4.83 -7.81
C LYS A 100 7.06 -3.62 -8.74
N GLN A 101 7.14 -2.42 -8.18
CA GLN A 101 7.04 -1.18 -8.94
C GLN A 101 8.40 -0.52 -9.17
N ASN A 102 8.54 0.15 -10.32
CA ASN A 102 9.74 0.92 -10.69
C ASN A 102 9.75 2.35 -10.08
N GLY A 103 9.09 2.54 -8.94
CA GLY A 103 8.94 3.84 -8.27
C GLY A 103 7.62 3.97 -7.51
N PHE A 104 7.43 5.12 -6.89
CA PHE A 104 6.24 5.42 -6.08
C PHE A 104 4.93 5.38 -6.89
N TRP A 105 4.91 6.05 -8.05
CA TRP A 105 3.74 6.07 -8.91
C TRP A 105 3.60 4.76 -9.68
N ALA A 106 2.49 4.04 -9.44
CA ALA A 106 2.22 2.68 -9.87
C ALA A 106 1.88 2.51 -11.37
N GLY A 107 2.59 3.23 -12.24
CA GLY A 107 2.46 3.15 -13.69
C GLY A 107 2.39 4.51 -14.39
N PRO A 108 2.35 4.53 -15.73
CA PRO A 108 2.32 5.77 -16.52
C PRO A 108 1.13 6.67 -16.15
N GLY A 109 -0.07 6.10 -16.01
CA GLY A 109 -1.27 6.87 -15.63
C GLY A 109 -1.12 7.60 -14.31
N TYR A 110 -0.60 6.92 -13.27
CA TYR A 110 -0.33 7.52 -11.97
C TYR A 110 0.79 8.57 -12.01
N ARG A 111 1.83 8.36 -12.84
CA ARG A 111 2.91 9.36 -13.05
C ARG A 111 2.41 10.64 -13.73
N THR A 112 1.47 10.50 -14.66
CA THR A 112 0.86 11.62 -15.37
C THR A 112 -0.13 12.37 -14.50
N HIS A 113 -1.11 11.68 -13.91
CA HIS A 113 -2.20 12.33 -13.18
C HIS A 113 -1.82 12.77 -11.76
N LYS A 114 -0.81 12.13 -11.14
CA LYS A 114 -0.35 12.39 -9.78
C LYS A 114 -1.51 12.59 -8.79
N PRO A 115 -2.45 11.62 -8.69
CA PRO A 115 -3.61 11.78 -7.81
C PRO A 115 -3.17 11.95 -6.36
N ALA A 116 -4.04 12.56 -5.55
CA ALA A 116 -3.80 12.69 -4.12
C ALA A 116 -3.50 11.32 -3.49
N PHE A 117 -2.57 11.30 -2.54
CA PHE A 117 -2.19 10.09 -1.82
C PHE A 117 -1.99 10.39 -0.35
N LYS A 118 -2.00 9.33 0.46
CA LYS A 118 -1.62 9.37 1.87
C LYS A 118 -0.71 8.20 2.20
N ILE A 119 0.15 8.38 3.19
CA ILE A 119 1.03 7.34 3.73
C ILE A 119 0.52 6.91 5.09
N TYR A 120 0.62 5.62 5.39
CA TYR A 120 0.19 5.02 6.65
C TYR A 120 1.36 4.21 7.21
N ARG A 121 1.73 4.47 8.45
CA ARG A 121 2.84 3.80 9.13
C ARG A 121 2.37 3.27 10.48
N HIS A 122 2.61 1.99 10.72
CA HIS A 122 2.43 1.41 12.04
C HIS A 122 3.73 1.61 12.87
N PRO A 123 3.64 1.94 14.17
CA PRO A 123 4.80 2.03 15.06
C PRO A 123 5.56 0.71 15.18
#